data_AF-A0A4V6QBZ4-F1
#
_entry.id   AF-A0A4V6QBZ4-F1
#
_cell.length_a   1.000
_cell.length_b   1.000
_cell.length_c   1.000
_cell.angle_alpha   90.00
_cell.angle_beta   90.00
_cell.angle_gamma   90.00
#
_symmetry.space_group_name_H-M   'P 1'
#
loop_
_entity.id
_entity.type
_entity.pdbx_description
1 polymer ?
#
loop_
_entity_poly.entity_id
_entity_poly.type
_entity_poly.pdbx_seq_one_letter_code
_entity_poly.pdbx_strand_id
1 'polypeptide(L)'
;MSNDVLEQVASIIEADPRSGQSLLLFALVSTLNVEKTGHMYMLGKLKEFTPENRQLAYGLMELMADNRIHDEPWQAAMARMEQAVRG
;
A
#
# COMPACT_ATOMS: atom_id res chain seq x y z
N MET A 1 6.31 7.80 -15.74
CA MET A 1 6.14 7.08 -14.46
C MET A 1 5.19 7.91 -13.64
N SER A 2 4.01 7.40 -13.29
CA SER A 2 3.05 8.16 -12.49
C SER A 2 3.70 8.54 -11.17
N ASN A 3 3.75 9.83 -10.84
CA ASN A 3 4.13 10.31 -9.50
C ASN A 3 3.11 9.94 -8.42
N ASP A 4 2.06 9.20 -8.79
CA ASP A 4 1.04 8.71 -7.90
C ASP A 4 1.48 7.38 -7.28
N VAL A 5 1.70 7.40 -5.97
CA VAL A 5 2.12 6.24 -5.17
C VAL A 5 1.06 5.13 -5.22
N LEU A 6 -0.23 5.45 -5.28
CA LEU A 6 -1.29 4.45 -5.32
C LEU A 6 -1.28 3.68 -6.63
N GLU A 7 -1.04 4.38 -7.75
CA GLU A 7 -0.95 3.75 -9.06
C GLU A 7 0.28 2.84 -9.17
N GLN A 8 1.41 3.26 -8.60
CA GLN A 8 2.63 2.44 -8.57
C GLN A 8 2.43 1.18 -7.72
N VAL A 9 1.81 1.30 -6.55
CA VAL A 9 1.54 0.17 -5.66
C VAL A 9 0.54 -0.79 -6.29
N ALA A 10 -0.55 -0.28 -6.89
CA ALA A 10 -1.52 -1.10 -7.61
C ALA A 10 -0.86 -1.85 -8.76
N SER A 11 -0.04 -1.18 -9.58
CA SER A 11 0.67 -1.80 -10.70
C SER A 11 1.63 -2.91 -10.25
N ILE A 12 2.35 -2.74 -9.13
CA ILE A 12 3.25 -3.76 -8.58
C ILE A 12 2.46 -5.00 -8.13
N ILE A 13 1.36 -4.79 -7.42
CA ILE A 13 0.52 -5.89 -6.92
C ILE A 13 -0.16 -6.62 -8.08
N GLU A 14 -0.67 -5.91 -9.09
CA GLU A 14 -1.28 -6.51 -10.27
C GLU A 14 -0.28 -7.37 -11.08
N ALA A 15 0.98 -6.93 -11.17
CA ALA A 15 2.02 -7.63 -11.94
C ALA A 15 2.46 -8.97 -11.29
N ASP A 16 2.54 -9.02 -9.95
CA ASP A 16 2.86 -10.26 -9.22
C ASP A 16 2.14 -10.29 -7.85
N PRO A 17 0.85 -10.68 -7.79
CA PRO A 17 0.03 -10.55 -6.59
C PRO A 17 0.49 -11.43 -5.42
N ARG A 18 1.26 -12.48 -5.70
CA ARG A 18 1.71 -13.46 -4.71
C ARG A 18 3.15 -13.25 -4.26
N SER A 19 3.83 -12.24 -4.80
CA SER A 19 5.18 -11.88 -4.36
C SER A 19 5.17 -11.44 -2.90
N GLY A 20 6.24 -11.76 -2.16
CA GLY A 20 6.37 -11.32 -0.77
C GLY A 20 6.28 -9.80 -0.63
N GLN A 21 6.78 -9.04 -1.62
CA GLN A 21 6.71 -7.58 -1.61
C GLN A 21 5.30 -7.05 -1.87
N SER A 22 4.57 -7.65 -2.80
CA SER A 22 3.17 -7.30 -3.10
C SER A 22 2.27 -7.55 -1.90
N LEU A 23 2.47 -8.68 -1.21
CA LEU A 23 1.75 -9.00 0.02
C LEU A 23 2.08 -8.02 1.16
N LEU A 24 3.34 -7.60 1.29
CA LEU A 24 3.73 -6.58 2.27
C LEU A 24 3.11 -5.21 1.96
N LEU A 25 3.12 -4.78 0.69
CA LEU A 25 2.47 -3.54 0.27
C LEU A 25 0.95 -3.59 0.51
N PHE A 26 0.30 -4.69 0.15
CA PHE A 26 -1.14 -4.88 0.37
C PHE A 26 -1.51 -4.89 1.85
N ALA A 27 -0.70 -5.55 2.70
CA ALA A 27 -0.89 -5.55 4.15
C ALA A 27 -0.75 -4.13 4.73
N LEU A 28 0.20 -3.34 4.23
CA LEU A 28 0.37 -1.94 4.63
C LEU A 28 -0.87 -1.11 4.29
N VAL A 29 -1.35 -1.15 3.04
CA VAL A 29 -2.55 -0.41 2.61
C VAL A 29 -3.77 -0.85 3.43
N SER A 30 -3.94 -2.15 3.65
CA SER A 30 -5.03 -2.70 4.47
C SER A 30 -4.96 -2.22 5.93
N THR A 31 -3.75 -2.08 6.48
CA THR A 31 -3.54 -1.60 7.85
C THR A 31 -3.89 -0.12 7.98
N LEU A 32 -3.48 0.71 7.02
CA LEU A 32 -3.82 2.13 6.96
C LEU A 32 -5.33 2.36 6.86
N ASN A 33 -6.07 1.39 6.30
CA ASN A 33 -7.52 1.43 6.20
C ASN A 33 -8.25 1.27 7.56
N VAL A 34 -7.55 0.84 8.62
CA VAL A 34 -8.12 0.56 9.95
C VAL A 34 -7.77 1.68 10.94
N GLU A 35 -8.74 2.52 11.27
CA GLU A 35 -8.54 3.76 12.05
C GLU A 35 -7.98 3.60 13.48
N LYS A 36 -8.14 2.43 14.13
CA LYS A 36 -8.05 2.37 15.61
C LYS A 36 -6.78 1.78 16.24
N THR A 37 -5.93 1.00 15.57
CA THR A 37 -4.82 0.32 16.30
C THR A 37 -3.59 -0.14 15.47
N GLY A 38 -3.50 0.10 14.16
CA GLY A 38 -2.53 -0.61 13.29
C GLY A 38 -1.12 -0.01 13.12
N HIS A 39 -0.93 1.29 13.36
CA HIS A 39 0.21 2.01 12.76
C HIS A 39 1.59 1.70 13.38
N MET A 40 1.69 1.36 14.67
CA MET A 40 2.99 1.03 15.28
C MET A 40 3.60 -0.27 14.75
N TYR A 41 2.77 -1.24 14.33
CA TYR A 41 3.23 -2.50 13.75
C TYR A 41 3.98 -2.27 12.41
N MET A 42 3.66 -1.20 11.68
CA MET A 42 4.22 -0.91 10.36
C MET A 42 5.71 -0.52 10.39
N LEU A 43 6.20 0.14 11.44
CA LEU A 43 7.61 0.56 11.52
C LEU A 43 8.58 -0.64 11.54
N GLY A 44 8.18 -1.76 12.16
CA GLY A 44 8.96 -2.99 12.14
C GLY A 44 9.02 -3.64 10.76
N LYS A 45 7.89 -3.63 10.04
CA LYS A 45 7.73 -4.24 8.71
C LYS A 45 8.52 -3.52 7.62
N LEU A 46 8.89 -2.26 7.83
CA LEU A 46 9.80 -1.52 6.92
C LEU A 46 11.11 -2.28 6.64
N LYS A 47 11.58 -3.10 7.58
CA LYS A 47 12.80 -3.91 7.41
C LYS A 47 12.65 -5.02 6.37
N GLU A 48 11.42 -5.45 6.08
CA GLU A 48 11.09 -6.55 5.17
C GLU A 48 10.91 -6.06 3.71
N PHE A 49 10.79 -4.75 3.49
CA PHE A 49 10.74 -4.17 2.15
C PHE A 49 12.12 -4.03 1.52
N THR A 50 12.20 -4.17 0.19
CA THR A 50 13.37 -3.69 -0.55
C THR A 50 13.51 -2.17 -0.42
N PRO A 51 14.70 -1.57 -0.65
CA PRO A 51 14.87 -0.12 -0.62
C PRO A 51 13.87 0.64 -1.50
N GLU A 52 13.53 0.08 -2.67
CA GLU A 52 12.60 0.67 -3.63
C GLU A 52 11.17 0.67 -3.07
N ASN A 53 10.67 -0.48 -2.61
CA ASN A 53 9.30 -0.57 -2.08
C ASN A 53 9.14 0.14 -0.74
N ARG A 54 10.24 0.36 -0.01
CA ARG A 54 10.23 1.19 1.19
C ARG A 54 9.91 2.64 0.88
N GLN A 55 10.33 3.17 -0.27
CA GLN A 55 9.94 4.52 -0.70
C GLN A 55 8.43 4.62 -0.96
N LEU A 56 7.84 3.57 -1.54
CA LEU A 56 6.39 3.49 -1.73
C LEU A 56 5.66 3.42 -0.38
N ALA A 57 6.18 2.66 0.57
CA ALA A 57 5.63 2.60 1.92
C ALA A 57 5.62 3.98 2.60
N TYR A 58 6.67 4.79 2.43
CA TYR A 58 6.69 6.17 2.91
C TYR A 58 5.66 7.06 2.20
N GLY A 59 5.53 6.97 0.88
CA GLY A 59 4.51 7.73 0.15
C GLY A 59 3.08 7.41 0.59
N LEU A 60 2.78 6.15 0.93
CA LEU A 60 1.48 5.77 1.50
C LEU A 60 1.26 6.35 2.90
N MET A 61 2.31 6.45 3.72
CA MET A 61 2.23 7.11 5.03
C MET A 61 2.00 8.63 4.90
N GLU A 62 2.55 9.28 3.88
CA GLU A 62 2.28 10.70 3.59
C GLU A 62 0.81 10.92 3.20
N LEU A 63 0.21 10.03 2.39
CA LEU A 63 -1.24 10.09 2.11
C LEU A 63 -2.09 9.96 3.37
N MET A 64 -1.64 9.15 4.34
CA MET A 64 -2.29 9.07 5.65
C MET A 64 -2.15 10.39 6.42
N ALA A 65 -0.96 10.99 6.46
CA ALA A 65 -0.71 12.27 7.12
C ALA A 65 -1.54 13.41 6.51
N ASP A 66 -1.75 13.38 5.19
CA ASP A 66 -2.59 14.32 4.44
C ASP A 66 -4.10 14.04 4.56
N ASN A 67 -4.52 13.05 5.36
CA ASN A 67 -5.91 12.65 5.55
C ASN A 67 -6.61 12.25 4.24
N ARG A 68 -5.87 11.61 3.32
CA ARG A 68 -6.34 11.14 2.01
C ARG A 68 -6.76 9.66 2.00
N ILE A 69 -6.65 8.98 3.13
CA ILE A 69 -7.22 7.63 3.27
C ILE A 69 -8.73 7.70 3.01
N HIS A 70 -9.25 6.70 2.30
CA HIS A 70 -10.65 6.62 1.88
C HIS A 70 -11.13 7.64 0.83
N ASP A 71 -10.26 8.50 0.29
CA ASP A 71 -10.61 9.33 -0.87
C ASP A 71 -10.90 8.48 -2.12
N GLU A 72 -11.48 9.08 -3.16
CA GLU A 72 -11.87 8.36 -4.38
C GLU A 72 -10.67 7.64 -5.05
N PRO A 73 -9.49 8.28 -5.23
CA PRO A 73 -8.28 7.60 -5.69
C PRO A 73 -7.87 6.40 -4.83
N TRP A 74 -7.91 6.53 -3.51
CA TRP A 74 -7.58 5.46 -2.57
C TRP A 74 -8.51 4.26 -2.75
N GLN A 75 -9.82 4.50 -2.78
CA GLN A 75 -10.82 3.43 -2.92
C GLN A 75 -10.69 2.71 -4.28
N ALA A 76 -10.46 3.47 -5.36
CA ALA A 76 -10.25 2.90 -6.69
C ALA A 76 -9.01 1.99 -6.74
N ALA A 77 -7.88 2.45 -6.18
CA ALA A 77 -6.67 1.65 -6.10
C ALA A 77 -6.87 0.41 -5.21
N MET A 78 -7.54 0.56 -4.07
CA MET A 78 -7.81 -0.56 -3.15
C MET A 78 -8.65 -1.64 -3.80
N ALA A 79 -9.71 -1.27 -4.53
CA ALA A 79 -10.54 -2.23 -5.25
C ALA A 79 -9.74 -3.04 -6.28
N ARG A 80 -8.84 -2.39 -7.02
CA ARG A 80 -7.93 -3.05 -7.98
C ARG A 80 -6.99 -4.04 -7.29
N MET A 81 -6.35 -3.61 -6.20
CA MET A 81 -5.45 -4.44 -5.41
C MET A 81 -6.17 -5.67 -4.82
N GLU A 82 -7.36 -5.48 -4.26
CA GLU A 82 -8.18 -6.60 -3.73
C GLU A 82 -8.54 -7.62 -4.81
N GLN A 83 -8.92 -7.15 -6.00
CA GLN A 83 -9.23 -8.02 -7.13
C GLN A 83 -8.01 -8.85 -7.54
N ALA A 84 -6.84 -8.20 -7.69
CA ALA A 84 -5.60 -8.87 -8.06
C ALA A 84 -5.17 -9.94 -7.05
N VAL A 85 -5.33 -9.67 -5.75
CA VAL A 85 -4.95 -10.62 -4.68
C VAL A 85 -5.93 -11.80 -4.57
N ARG A 86 -7.24 -11.58 -4.79
CA ARG A 86 -8.26 -12.64 -4.72
C ARG A 86 -8.23 -13.60 -5.91
N GLY A 87 -7.82 -13.11 -7.09
CA GLY A 87 -7.81 -13.88 -8.35
C GLY A 87 -9.12 -13.78 -9.10
#